data_AF-A0A2Z4W9D3-F1
#
_entry.id   AF-A0A2Z4W9D3-F1
#
_cell.length_a   1.000
_cell.length_b   1.000
_cell.length_c   1.000
_cell.angle_alpha   90.00
_cell.angle_beta   90.00
_cell.angle_gamma   90.00
#
_symmetry.space_group_name_H-M   'P 1'
#
loop_
_entity.id
_entity.type
_entity.pdbx_description
1 polymer ?
#
loop_
_entity_poly.entity_id
_entity_poly.type
_entity_poly.pdbx_seq_one_letter_code
_entity_poly.pdbx_strand_id
1 'polypeptide(L)'
;MKIIIVGAGWSGCAAALTAKKAGAEVHLYEKTDMVLGLGNVGGIMRNNGRFTASEELMALGAGDLIKLTDANSLHKNVNFPGHEHACYIELQPFLNTLLFC
;
A
#
# COMPACT_ATOMS: atom_id res chain seq x y z
N MET A 1 -14.86 -16.58 -9.97
CA MET A 1 -15.06 -16.61 -8.50
C MET A 1 -15.28 -15.18 -8.03
N LYS A 2 -16.29 -14.93 -7.19
CA LYS A 2 -16.57 -13.60 -6.63
C LYS A 2 -15.93 -13.48 -5.24
N ILE A 3 -15.19 -12.40 -4.99
CA ILE A 3 -14.53 -12.12 -3.71
C ILE A 3 -15.01 -10.77 -3.20
N ILE A 4 -15.48 -10.75 -1.95
CA ILE A 4 -15.92 -9.54 -1.26
C ILE A 4 -14.90 -9.22 -0.18
N ILE A 5 -14.39 -8.00 -0.20
CA ILE A 5 -13.43 -7.48 0.78
C ILE A 5 -14.07 -6.31 1.48
N VAL A 6 -14.07 -6.35 2.81
CA VAL A 6 -14.65 -5.31 3.67
C VAL A 6 -13.52 -4.62 4.41
N GLY A 7 -13.33 -3.33 4.12
CA GLY A 7 -12.23 -2.49 4.59
C GLY A 7 -11.16 -2.31 3.51
N ALA A 8 -10.91 -1.06 3.11
CA ALA A 8 -9.89 -0.69 2.13
C ALA A 8 -8.61 -0.15 2.80
N GLY A 9 -8.21 -0.70 3.94
CA GLY A 9 -6.89 -0.46 4.51
C GLY A 9 -5.77 -1.12 3.68
N TRP A 10 -4.52 -1.03 4.14
CA TRP A 10 -3.36 -1.63 3.48
C TRP A 10 -3.55 -3.11 3.11
N SER A 11 -4.05 -3.93 4.05
CA SER A 11 -4.31 -5.35 3.81
C SER A 11 -5.47 -5.58 2.85
N GLY A 12 -6.55 -4.79 2.95
CA GLY A 12 -7.72 -4.91 2.06
C GLY A 12 -7.39 -4.56 0.61
N CYS A 13 -6.64 -3.48 0.38
CA CYS A 13 -6.14 -3.12 -0.93
C CYS A 13 -5.18 -4.17 -1.49
N ALA A 14 -4.25 -4.69 -0.68
CA ALA A 14 -3.34 -5.76 -1.11
C ALA A 14 -4.09 -7.05 -1.48
N ALA A 15 -5.10 -7.44 -0.70
CA ALA A 15 -5.95 -8.58 -0.98
C ALA A 15 -6.78 -8.37 -2.26
N ALA A 16 -7.35 -7.19 -2.45
CA ALA A 16 -8.16 -6.85 -3.61
C ALA A 16 -7.32 -6.92 -4.90
N LEU A 17 -6.12 -6.34 -4.87
CA LEU A 17 -5.19 -6.37 -5.98
C LEU A 17 -4.77 -7.81 -6.33
N THR A 18 -4.43 -8.61 -5.32
CA THR A 18 -4.03 -10.01 -5.50
C THR A 18 -5.16 -10.84 -6.08
N ALA A 19 -6.37 -10.71 -5.54
CA ALA A 19 -7.57 -11.40 -6.01
C ALA A 19 -7.92 -11.00 -7.46
N LYS A 20 -7.81 -9.71 -7.79
CA LYS A 20 -8.07 -9.21 -9.15
C LYS A 20 -7.05 -9.78 -10.14
N LYS A 21 -5.75 -9.79 -9.79
CA LYS A 21 -4.69 -10.40 -10.60
C LYS A 21 -4.89 -11.91 -10.82
N ALA A 22 -5.50 -12.60 -9.87
CA ALA A 22 -5.88 -14.00 -9.99
C ALA A 22 -7.15 -14.25 -10.85
N GLY A 23 -7.73 -13.20 -11.44
CA GLY A 23 -8.92 -13.30 -12.31
C GLY A 23 -10.25 -13.37 -11.56
N ALA A 24 -10.28 -13.04 -10.27
CA ALA A 24 -11.53 -12.97 -9.52
C ALA A 24 -12.34 -11.69 -9.84
N GLU A 25 -13.66 -11.78 -9.72
CA GLU A 25 -14.54 -10.62 -9.63
C GLU A 25 -14.45 -10.08 -8.20
N VAL A 26 -13.87 -8.89 -8.04
CA VAL A 26 -13.56 -8.31 -6.72
C VAL A 26 -14.48 -7.15 -6.42
N HIS A 27 -15.12 -7.19 -5.25
CA HIS A 27 -15.87 -6.09 -4.68
C HIS A 27 -15.18 -5.64 -3.39
N LEU A 28 -14.71 -4.39 -3.37
CA LEU A 28 -14.10 -3.76 -2.20
C LEU A 28 -15.06 -2.73 -1.61
N TYR A 29 -15.42 -2.90 -0.34
CA TYR A 29 -16.30 -1.99 0.38
C TYR A 29 -15.53 -1.27 1.47
N GLU A 30 -15.60 0.05 1.48
CA GLU A 30 -14.98 0.91 2.49
C GLU A 30 -16.01 1.88 3.05
N LYS A 31 -16.03 2.06 4.37
CA LYS A 31 -17.01 2.91 5.04
C LYS A 31 -16.74 4.39 4.79
N THR A 32 -15.47 4.77 4.69
CA THR A 32 -15.03 6.17 4.72
C THR A 32 -14.78 6.80 3.36
N ASP A 33 -15.03 6.07 2.27
CA ASP A 33 -14.65 6.46 0.90
C ASP A 33 -13.16 6.88 0.78
N MET A 34 -12.31 6.27 1.61
CA MET A 34 -10.86 6.52 1.64
C MET A 34 -10.10 5.20 1.70
N VAL A 35 -9.27 4.94 0.69
CA VAL A 35 -8.36 3.78 0.67
C VAL A 35 -7.10 4.04 1.50
N LEU A 36 -6.45 2.97 1.96
CA LEU A 36 -5.23 2.92 2.78
C LEU A 36 -5.27 3.57 4.17
N GLY A 37 -6.34 4.29 4.52
CA GLY A 37 -6.54 4.87 5.85
C GLY A 37 -5.42 5.83 6.25
N LEU A 38 -4.67 5.48 7.31
CA LEU A 38 -3.56 6.30 7.84
C LEU A 38 -2.44 6.58 6.83
N GLY A 39 -2.38 5.84 5.71
CA GLY A 39 -1.49 6.20 4.62
C GLY A 39 -1.75 7.61 4.08
N ASN A 40 -2.97 8.15 4.23
CA ASN A 40 -3.37 9.43 3.65
C ASN A 40 -2.83 10.66 4.40
N VAL A 41 -2.33 10.49 5.64
CA VAL A 41 -1.96 11.62 6.53
C VAL A 41 -0.51 11.53 7.00
N GLY A 42 0.36 10.91 6.19
CA GLY A 42 1.80 10.80 6.48
C GLY A 42 2.27 9.34 6.58
N GLY A 43 2.14 8.60 5.47
CA GLY A 43 2.64 7.25 5.39
C GLY A 43 4.17 7.22 5.43
N ILE A 44 4.76 6.83 6.57
CA ILE A 44 6.18 6.50 6.64
C ILE A 44 6.36 5.07 6.13
N MET A 45 6.97 4.92 4.96
CA MET A 45 7.37 3.65 4.37
C MET A 45 8.87 3.45 4.58
N ARG A 46 9.36 2.22 4.38
CA ARG A 46 10.81 1.91 4.43
C ARG A 46 11.54 2.38 5.68
N ASN A 47 10.86 2.53 6.83
CA ASN A 47 11.54 2.71 8.11
C ASN A 47 11.96 1.36 8.70
N ASN A 48 12.80 1.34 9.73
CA ASN A 48 13.48 0.13 10.24
C ASN A 48 12.61 -1.15 10.22
N GLY A 49 11.42 -1.12 10.82
CA GLY A 49 10.50 -2.27 10.84
C GLY A 49 9.75 -2.49 9.52
N ARG A 50 9.22 -1.43 8.90
CA ARG A 50 8.46 -1.56 7.65
C ARG A 50 9.35 -1.93 6.47
N PHE A 51 10.64 -1.60 6.51
CA PHE A 51 11.62 -1.99 5.52
C PHE A 51 11.68 -3.51 5.46
N THR A 52 11.97 -4.17 6.58
CA THR A 52 12.04 -5.63 6.66
C THR A 52 10.73 -6.29 6.22
N ALA A 53 9.59 -5.85 6.75
CA ALA A 53 8.29 -6.40 6.37
C ALA A 53 7.98 -6.21 4.88
N SER A 54 8.43 -5.11 4.28
CA SER A 54 8.26 -4.85 2.84
C SER A 54 9.12 -5.78 2.00
N GLU A 55 10.39 -5.99 2.38
CA GLU A 55 11.28 -6.94 1.69
C GLU A 55 10.74 -8.38 1.76
N GLU A 56 10.26 -8.80 2.93
CA GLU A 56 9.63 -10.12 3.11
C GLU A 56 8.37 -10.26 2.24
N LEU A 57 7.47 -9.27 2.23
CA LEU A 57 6.28 -9.29 1.38
C LEU A 57 6.63 -9.34 -0.11
N MET A 58 7.64 -8.61 -0.55
CA MET A 58 8.10 -8.64 -1.93
C MET A 58 8.68 -10.01 -2.31
N ALA A 59 9.48 -10.62 -1.42
CA ALA A 59 10.04 -11.95 -1.62
C ALA A 59 8.95 -13.04 -1.69
N LEU A 60 7.86 -12.88 -0.95
CA LEU A 60 6.69 -13.77 -0.98
C LEU A 60 5.75 -13.54 -2.19
N GLY A 61 6.08 -12.58 -3.07
CA GLY A 61 5.31 -12.30 -4.28
C GLY A 61 4.13 -11.31 -4.09
N ALA A 62 3.96 -10.75 -2.89
CA ALA A 62 2.92 -9.77 -2.56
C ALA A 62 3.44 -8.31 -2.61
N GLY A 63 4.41 -8.05 -3.48
CA GLY A 63 5.16 -6.79 -3.51
C GLY A 63 4.52 -5.62 -4.25
N ASP A 64 3.36 -5.79 -4.90
CA ASP A 64 2.81 -4.78 -5.81
C ASP A 64 2.52 -3.45 -5.11
N LEU A 65 1.84 -3.52 -3.95
CA LEU A 65 1.50 -2.32 -3.17
C LEU A 65 2.75 -1.62 -2.65
N ILE A 66 3.76 -2.38 -2.24
CA ILE A 66 5.05 -1.86 -1.78
C ILE A 66 5.78 -1.13 -2.90
N LYS A 67 5.89 -1.75 -4.08
CA LYS A 67 6.53 -1.14 -5.26
C LYS A 67 5.81 0.14 -5.68
N LEU A 68 4.48 0.14 -5.63
CA LEU A 68 3.66 1.33 -5.84
C LEU A 68 3.99 2.41 -4.81
N THR A 69 4.14 2.07 -3.53
CA THR A 69 4.53 3.06 -2.52
C THR A 69 5.94 3.61 -2.73
N ASP A 70 6.90 2.78 -3.15
CA ASP A 70 8.27 3.24 -3.42
C ASP A 70 8.33 4.18 -4.63
N ALA A 71 7.53 3.87 -5.67
CA ALA A 71 7.42 4.69 -6.86
C ALA A 71 6.81 6.08 -6.56
N ASN A 72 5.86 6.13 -5.63
CA ASN A 72 5.14 7.36 -5.25
C ASN A 72 5.69 8.04 -3.97
N SER A 73 6.79 7.55 -3.41
CA SER A 73 7.44 8.20 -2.28
C SER A 73 8.12 9.49 -2.74
N LEU A 74 7.67 10.64 -2.24
CA LEU A 74 8.22 11.96 -2.57
C LEU A 74 9.56 12.19 -1.89
N HIS A 75 9.67 11.79 -0.63
CA HIS A 75 10.89 11.91 0.16
C HIS A 75 11.44 10.51 0.42
N LYS A 76 12.71 10.29 0.07
CA LYS A 76 13.40 9.00 0.19
C LYS A 76 14.68 9.19 0.98
N ASN A 77 15.07 8.17 1.74
CA ASN A 77 16.30 8.18 2.55
C ASN A 77 16.37 9.37 3.52
N VAL A 78 15.27 9.67 4.19
CA VAL A 78 15.18 10.74 5.17
C VAL A 78 15.64 10.24 6.54
N ASN A 79 16.52 11.01 7.16
CA ASN A 79 17.06 10.75 8.49
C ASN A 79 16.33 11.55 9.55
N PHE A 80 15.89 10.90 10.62
CA PHE A 80 15.35 11.53 11.82
C PHE A 80 15.58 10.61 13.03
N PRO A 81 15.43 11.09 14.28
CA PRO A 81 15.80 10.31 15.46
C PRO A 81 15.21 8.88 15.44
N GLY A 82 16.09 7.88 15.43
CA GLY A 82 15.72 6.46 15.37
C GLY A 82 15.56 5.86 13.97
N HIS A 83 15.74 6.62 12.89
CA HIS A 83 15.53 6.17 11.51
C HIS A 83 16.55 6.78 10.54
N GLU A 84 17.25 5.94 9.77
CA GLU A 84 18.35 6.35 8.87
C GLU A 84 18.03 6.21 7.38
N HIS A 85 16.83 5.74 7.03
CA HIS A 85 16.50 5.39 5.64
C HIS A 85 14.99 5.46 5.35
N ALA A 86 14.24 6.26 6.10
CA ALA A 86 12.79 6.32 5.95
C ALA A 86 12.38 6.97 4.62
N CYS A 87 11.28 6.49 4.06
CA CYS A 87 10.59 7.10 2.93
C CYS A 87 9.23 7.64 3.38
N TYR A 88 8.80 8.76 2.80
CA TYR A 88 7.47 9.31 3.01
C TYR A 88 6.68 9.25 1.72
N ILE A 89 5.46 8.77 1.82
CA ILE A 89 4.48 8.80 0.74
C ILE A 89 3.38 9.83 1.02
N GLU A 90 3.01 10.57 -0.02
CA GLU A 90 1.73 11.29 -0.08
C GLU A 90 0.81 10.52 -1.04
N LEU A 91 -0.41 10.21 -0.60
CA LEU A 91 -1.33 9.32 -1.33
C LEU A 91 -2.28 10.01 -2.31
N GLN A 92 -2.27 11.34 -2.44
CA GLN A 92 -3.10 12.01 -3.45
C GLN A 92 -2.87 11.48 -4.89
N PRO A 93 -1.64 11.18 -5.33
CA PRO A 93 -1.37 10.52 -6.62
C PRO A 93 -1.80 9.04 -6.67
N PHE A 94 -1.91 8.38 -5.52
CA PHE A 94 -2.13 6.94 -5.38
C PHE A 94 -3.58 6.52 -5.68
N LEU A 95 -4.55 7.34 -5.27
CA LEU A 95 -5.98 7.14 -5.54
C LEU A 95 -6.25 7.05 -7.05
N ASN A 96 -5.61 7.90 -7.85
CA ASN A 96 -5.75 7.91 -9.31
C ASN A 96 -5.14 6.69 -10.00
N THR A 97 -4.35 5.87 -9.30
CA THR A 97 -3.74 4.67 -9.89
C THR A 97 -4.48 3.39 -9.47
N LEU A 98 -5.00 3.34 -8.24
CA LEU A 98 -5.74 2.19 -7.74
C LEU A 98 -7.20 2.12 -8.25
N LEU A 99 -7.83 3.27 -8.54
CA LEU A 99 -9.23 3.34 -8.97
C LEU A 99 -9.49 2.89 -10.42
N PHE A 100 -8.45 2.68 -11.23
CA PHE A 100 -8.59 2.27 -12.64
C PHE A 100 -8.22 0.80 -12.94
N CYS A 101 -8.02 -0.03 -11.90
CA CYS A 101 -7.76 -1.48 -12.07
C CYS A 101 -9.01 -2.36 -11.90
#